data_AF-A0A821FPR7-F1
#
_entry.id   AF-A0A821FPR7-F1
#
_cell.length_a   1.000
_cell.length_b   1.000
_cell.length_c   1.000
_cell.angle_alpha   90.00
_cell.angle_beta   90.00
_cell.angle_gamma   90.00
#
_symmetry.space_group_name_H-M   'P 1'
#
loop_
_entity.id
_entity.type
_entity.pdbx_description
1 polymer ?
#
loop_
_entity_poly.entity_id
_entity_poly.type
_entity_poly.pdbx_seq_one_letter_code
_entity_poly.pdbx_strand_id
1 'polypeptide(L)'
;MSQFEQSRYKLNSTIQTIIDNLMIEEWVTDISYKKYYKRCAPISCTYFKNEKYDWKFVLMQLIGLLGSVTTICSFIIENIVKFIRRQPSQNIESIP
;
A
#
# COMPACT_ATOMS: atom_id res chain seq x y z
N MET A 1 -22.84 -6.88 8.94
CA MET A 1 -24.11 -7.32 8.34
C MET A 1 -23.84 -7.64 6.88
N SER A 2 -24.14 -8.87 6.46
CA SER A 2 -23.75 -9.45 5.18
C SER A 2 -24.45 -8.78 4.00
N GLN A 3 -23.68 -8.17 3.11
CA GLN A 3 -24.12 -7.70 1.81
C GLN A 3 -24.07 -8.91 0.85
N PHE A 4 -25.19 -9.62 0.69
CA PHE A 4 -25.34 -10.47 -0.49
C PHE A 4 -25.47 -9.55 -1.69
N GLU A 5 -24.38 -9.39 -2.42
CA GLU A 5 -24.34 -8.71 -3.70
C GLU A 5 -25.40 -9.35 -4.61
N GLN A 6 -26.50 -8.62 -4.85
CA GLN A 6 -27.49 -9.04 -5.83
C GLN A 6 -26.80 -9.02 -7.21
N SER A 7 -26.40 -10.20 -7.69
CA SER A 7 -25.90 -10.35 -9.05
C SER A 7 -26.94 -9.80 -10.02
N ARG A 8 -26.53 -8.92 -10.94
CA ARG A 8 -27.39 -8.35 -11.99
C ARG A 8 -28.00 -9.43 -12.90
N TYR A 9 -27.43 -10.63 -12.91
CA TYR A 9 -27.86 -11.74 -13.75
C TYR A 9 -28.58 -12.80 -12.91
N LYS A 10 -29.79 -13.17 -13.38
CA LYS A 10 -30.56 -14.28 -12.80
C LYS A 10 -29.90 -15.60 -13.15
N LEU A 11 -29.99 -16.60 -12.29
CA LEU A 11 -29.42 -17.95 -12.51
C LEU A 11 -29.86 -18.61 -13.83
N ASN A 12 -31.02 -18.21 -14.38
CA ASN A 12 -31.57 -18.73 -15.62
C ASN A 12 -31.17 -17.91 -16.87
N SER A 13 -30.30 -16.90 -16.76
CA SER A 13 -29.81 -16.16 -17.93
C SER A 13 -28.77 -16.97 -18.68
N THR A 14 -28.90 -17.05 -20.00
CA THR A 14 -27.91 -17.70 -20.87
C THR A 14 -26.63 -16.87 -20.93
N ILE A 15 -25.49 -17.55 -21.07
CA ILE A 15 -24.18 -16.90 -21.24
C ILE A 15 -24.18 -15.91 -22.41
N GLN A 16 -24.87 -16.22 -23.51
CA GLN A 16 -24.99 -15.33 -24.68
C GLN A 16 -25.59 -13.97 -24.30
N THR A 17 -26.71 -13.96 -23.57
CA THR A 17 -27.35 -12.73 -23.11
C THR A 17 -26.47 -11.90 -22.17
N ILE A 18 -25.61 -12.56 -21.39
CA ILE A 18 -24.64 -11.85 -20.53
C ILE A 18 -23.57 -11.18 -21.38
N ILE A 19 -23.08 -11.87 -22.40
CA ILE A 19 -22.05 -11.36 -23.32
C ILE A 19 -22.61 -10.22 -24.18
N ASP A 20 -23.80 -10.39 -24.74
CA ASP A 20 -24.44 -9.36 -25.59
C ASP A 20 -24.65 -8.05 -24.82
N ASN A 21 -25.07 -8.12 -23.56
CA ASN A 21 -25.23 -6.94 -22.69
C ASN A 21 -23.89 -6.34 -22.21
N LEU A 22 -22.77 -7.07 -22.33
CA LEU A 22 -21.42 -6.56 -22.04
C LEU A 22 -20.79 -5.90 -23.27
N MET A 23 -21.19 -6.35 -24.45
CA MET A 23 -20.69 -5.84 -25.71
C MET A 23 -21.44 -4.57 -26.11
N ILE A 24 -20.75 -3.71 -26.86
CA ILE A 24 -21.35 -2.49 -27.39
C ILE A 24 -22.26 -2.91 -28.55
N GLU A 25 -23.58 -2.75 -28.38
CA GLU A 25 -24.62 -3.19 -29.32
C GLU A 25 -24.44 -2.55 -30.71
N GLU A 26 -24.17 -1.25 -30.76
CA GLU A 26 -23.93 -0.51 -32.01
C GLU A 26 -22.84 0.56 -31.81
N TRP A 27 -21.88 0.59 -32.74
CA TRP A 27 -20.89 1.67 -32.80
C TRP A 27 -21.51 2.88 -33.51
N VAL A 28 -22.16 3.76 -32.76
CA VAL A 28 -22.64 5.04 -33.30
C VAL A 28 -21.41 5.87 -33.66
N THR A 29 -21.11 6.03 -34.96
CA THR A 29 -19.90 6.73 -35.45
C THR A 29 -19.99 8.26 -35.35
N ASP A 30 -21.19 8.80 -35.11
CA ASP A 30 -21.44 10.25 -34.91
C ASP A 30 -21.44 10.65 -33.42
N ILE A 31 -20.59 10.00 -32.61
CA ILE A 31 -20.37 10.42 -31.22
C ILE A 31 -19.14 11.31 -31.13
N SER A 32 -19.36 12.57 -30.76
CA SER A 32 -18.28 13.48 -30.43
C SER A 32 -17.67 13.10 -29.07
N TYR A 33 -16.67 12.22 -29.08
CA TYR A 33 -15.89 11.84 -27.88
C TYR A 33 -15.39 13.08 -27.12
N LYS A 34 -14.98 14.13 -27.84
CA LYS A 34 -14.56 15.40 -27.25
C LYS A 34 -15.66 16.04 -26.39
N LYS A 35 -16.92 16.03 -26.84
CA LYS A 35 -18.07 16.56 -26.09
C LYS A 35 -18.38 15.69 -24.87
N TYR A 36 -18.29 14.36 -25.03
CA TYR A 36 -18.50 13.39 -23.96
C TYR A 36 -17.46 13.55 -22.83
N TYR A 37 -16.17 13.53 -23.16
CA TYR A 37 -15.10 13.71 -22.17
C TYR A 37 -15.11 15.12 -21.54
N LYS A 38 -15.45 16.17 -22.32
CA LYS A 38 -15.62 17.51 -21.76
C LYS A 38 -16.77 17.60 -20.75
N ARG A 39 -17.83 16.80 -20.92
CA ARG A 39 -18.96 16.77 -19.98
C ARG A 39 -18.67 15.94 -18.73
N CYS A 40 -17.89 14.87 -18.86
CA CYS A 40 -17.51 13.99 -17.76
C CYS A 40 -16.19 14.36 -17.07
N ALA A 41 -15.48 15.39 -17.53
CA ALA A 41 -14.26 15.86 -16.88
C ALA A 41 -14.59 16.44 -15.50
N PRO A 42 -14.11 15.84 -14.40
CA PRO A 42 -14.27 16.44 -13.08
C PRO A 42 -13.53 17.79 -13.04
N ILE A 43 -14.18 18.81 -12.48
CA ILE A 43 -13.60 20.17 -12.34
C ILE A 43 -12.35 20.14 -11.45
N SER A 44 -12.31 19.19 -10.52
CA SER A 44 -11.19 18.95 -9.61
C SER A 44 -11.05 17.45 -9.37
N CYS A 45 -9.86 16.91 -9.63
CA CYS A 45 -9.53 15.55 -9.23
C CYS A 45 -9.05 15.56 -7.78
N THR A 46 -9.84 14.98 -6.88
CA THR A 46 -9.44 14.80 -5.48
C THR A 46 -9.06 13.35 -5.30
N TYR A 47 -7.77 13.07 -5.23
CA TYR A 47 -7.27 11.75 -4.85
C TYR A 47 -7.05 11.73 -3.35
N PHE A 48 -7.69 10.78 -2.66
CA PHE A 48 -7.38 10.50 -1.26
C PHE A 48 -5.98 9.91 -1.20
N LYS A 49 -4.99 10.78 -0.98
CA LYS A 49 -3.63 10.35 -0.70
C LYS A 49 -3.64 9.83 0.74
N ASN A 50 -3.86 8.53 0.90
CA ASN A 50 -3.69 7.84 2.17
C ASN A 50 -2.20 7.77 2.48
N GLU A 51 -1.61 8.92 2.79
CA GLU A 51 -0.24 9.01 3.28
C GLU A 51 -0.25 8.41 4.68
N LYS A 52 0.10 7.13 4.77
CA LYS A 52 0.47 6.51 6.03
C LYS A 52 1.79 7.17 6.45
N TYR A 53 1.68 8.29 7.17
CA TYR A 53 2.82 8.96 7.76
C TYR A 53 3.40 8.05 8.84
N ASP A 54 4.33 7.18 8.44
CA ASP A 54 5.10 6.37 9.37
C ASP A 54 6.25 7.23 9.90
N TRP A 55 6.17 7.60 11.18
CA TRP A 55 7.19 8.39 11.85
C TRP A 55 8.58 7.74 11.78
N LYS A 56 8.64 6.40 11.67
CA LYS A 56 9.88 5.64 11.51
C LYS A 56 10.54 5.95 10.17
N PHE A 57 9.74 6.11 9.12
CA PHE A 57 10.24 6.44 7.78
C PHE A 57 10.93 7.80 7.78
N VAL A 58 10.33 8.79 8.44
CA VAL A 58 10.92 10.14 8.56
C VAL A 58 12.21 10.12 9.37
N LEU A 59 12.24 9.36 10.47
CA LEU A 59 13.45 9.20 11.28
C LEU A 59 14.59 8.56 10.47
N MET A 60 14.31 7.47 9.76
CA MET A 60 15.30 6.79 8.92
C MET A 60 15.84 7.71 7.81
N GLN A 61 14.98 8.54 7.23
CA GLN A 61 15.37 9.48 6.19
C GLN A 61 16.29 10.60 6.72
N LEU A 62 15.98 11.14 7.91
CA LEU A 62 16.83 12.14 8.58
C LEU A 62 18.20 11.56 8.93
N ILE A 63 18.22 10.34 9.46
CA ILE A 63 19.44 9.62 9.79
C ILE A 63 20.26 9.37 8.52
N GLY A 64 19.64 8.88 7.45
CA GLY A 64 20.31 8.61 6.18
C GLY A 64 20.89 9.87 5.52
N LEU A 65 20.27 11.04 5.71
CA LEU A 65 20.77 12.32 5.22
C LEU A 65 22.06 12.76 5.95
N LEU A 66 22.22 12.37 7.21
CA LEU A 66 23.31 12.83 8.09
C LEU A 66 24.58 11.96 8.04
N GLY A 67 24.72 11.05 7.07
CA GLY A 67 25.93 10.22 6.95
C GLY A 67 26.09 9.23 8.11
N SER A 68 25.01 8.54 8.44
CA SER A 68 24.83 7.81 9.70
C SER A 68 25.59 6.49 9.87
N VAL A 69 26.26 6.02 8.81
CA VAL A 69 26.80 4.66 8.76
C VAL A 69 27.78 4.39 9.91
N THR A 70 28.72 5.30 10.14
CA THR A 70 29.72 5.15 11.20
C THR A 70 29.14 5.43 12.59
N THR A 71 28.34 6.48 12.73
CA THR A 71 27.78 6.89 14.03
C THR A 71 26.80 5.86 14.61
N ILE A 72 25.89 5.31 13.79
CA ILE A 72 24.96 4.25 14.25
C ILE A 72 25.73 2.99 14.62
N CYS A 73 26.71 2.59 13.80
CA CYS A 73 27.47 1.36 14.03
C CYS A 73 28.22 1.43 15.37
N SER A 74 28.92 2.53 15.64
CA SER A 74 29.58 2.75 16.93
C SER A 74 28.59 2.78 18.09
N PHE A 75 27.44 3.46 17.93
CA PHE A 75 26.41 3.50 18.97
C PHE A 75 25.84 2.11 19.28
N ILE A 76 25.55 1.29 18.27
CA ILE A 76 25.05 -0.07 18.43
C ILE A 76 26.10 -0.94 19.12
N ILE A 77 27.36 -0.90 18.65
CA ILE A 77 28.45 -1.70 19.23
C ILE A 77 28.66 -1.34 20.70
N GLU A 78 28.72 -0.05 21.05
CA GLU A 78 28.89 0.37 22.45
C GLU A 78 27.74 -0.09 23.35
N ASN A 79 26.50 0.02 22.87
CA ASN A 79 25.34 -0.42 23.65
C ASN A 79 25.32 -1.94 23.82
N ILE A 80 25.66 -2.70 22.79
CA ILE A 80 25.78 -4.16 22.86
C ILE A 80 26.90 -4.56 23.82
N VAL A 81 28.09 -3.95 23.72
CA VAL A 81 29.21 -4.25 24.61
C VAL A 81 28.87 -3.90 26.06
N LYS A 82 28.24 -2.74 26.31
CA LYS A 82 27.76 -2.35 27.65
C LYS A 82 26.67 -3.30 28.15
N PHE A 83 25.79 -3.79 27.29
CA PHE A 83 24.74 -4.75 27.64
C PHE A 83 25.32 -6.12 28.01
N ILE A 84 26.25 -6.64 27.20
CA ILE A 84 26.96 -7.90 27.47
C ILE A 84 27.77 -7.78 28.76
N ARG A 85 28.50 -6.67 28.96
CA ARG A 85 29.31 -6.45 30.17
C ARG A 85 28.46 -6.22 31.43
N ARG A 86 27.22 -5.73 31.27
CA ARG A 86 26.23 -5.61 32.36
C ARG A 86 25.50 -6.92 32.66
N GLN A 87 25.59 -7.95 31.81
CA GLN A 87 25.18 -9.30 32.18
C GLN A 87 26.35 -9.97 32.92
N PRO A 88 26.32 -10.04 34.27
CA PRO A 88 27.39 -10.66 35.02
C PRO A 88 27.20 -12.17 34.90
N SER A 89 27.86 -12.81 33.92
CA SER A 89 28.21 -14.24 33.98
C SER A 89 27.15 -15.16 34.59
N GLN A 90 25.88 -15.12 34.15
CA GLN A 90 24.86 -16.06 34.64
C GLN A 90 24.74 -17.33 33.77
N ASN A 91 25.71 -17.62 32.89
CA ASN A 91 25.73 -18.87 32.13
C ASN A 91 27.12 -19.27 31.58
N ILE A 92 28.22 -18.95 32.29
CA ILE A 92 29.52 -19.60 32.10
C ILE A 92 30.18 -19.80 33.48
N GLU A 93 29.43 -20.33 34.44
CA GLU A 93 29.98 -20.95 35.66
C GLU A 93 29.02 -22.02 36.19
N SER A 94 28.68 -22.98 35.33
CA SER A 94 28.44 -24.36 35.77
C SER A 94 29.50 -25.20 35.08
N ILE A 95 30.51 -25.52 35.90
CA ILE A 95 31.82 -26.14 35.64
C ILE A 95 31.60 -27.65 35.27
N PRO A 96 32.64 -28.49 35.25
CA PRO A 96 32.98 -29.51 34.25
C PRO A 96 32.04 -30.72 34.10
#